data_AF-A0A957X7L0-F1
#
_entry.id   AF-A0A957X7L0-F1
#
_cell.length_a   1.000
_cell.length_b   1.000
_cell.length_c   1.000
_cell.angle_alpha   90.00
_cell.angle_beta   90.00
_cell.angle_gamma   90.00
#
_symmetry.space_group_name_H-M   'P 1'
#
loop_
_entity.id
_entity.type
_entity.pdbx_description
1 polymer ?
#
loop_
_entity_poly.entity_id
_entity_poly.type
_entity_poly.pdbx_seq_one_letter_code
_entity_poly.pdbx_strand_id
1 'polypeptide(L)'
;QAAAWYFLLFSATSSQTITMTEKSVASARTAYSLPPLDRKFCIAADRDYILAANLWVYGRRLIDQGEFARAMPIATETLQLLRKQGNQLTIPHGLASLGRLAIFQGELAKAYTYFHEAVTIAKIFQNRYIECSSKLFVGLVTLYQGETVTALQFLNESLRLSLEMQEMFLLARTYTYLAELSLLEGDLKQAQHWWTQSLAYPTFPHQNAIGAFTRILFAARLATAQQQHGRAATLFGYASRMHSHHYEVLAGPIRTLADAALATVQAALDPVLFAKAFAAGQQMAFEEVFSTILAPTPSPHVPISLFHR
;
A
#
# COMPACT_ATOMS: atom_id res chain seq x y z
N GLN A 1 16.50 19.72 16.58
CA GLN A 1 16.28 19.95 15.14
C GLN A 1 15.75 18.69 14.44
N ALA A 2 16.43 17.54 14.48
CA ALA A 2 15.92 16.29 13.88
C ALA A 2 14.54 15.85 14.41
N ALA A 3 14.31 15.91 15.73
CA ALA A 3 12.99 15.65 16.30
C ALA A 3 11.92 16.66 15.85
N ALA A 4 12.30 17.93 15.68
CA ALA A 4 11.37 18.97 15.19
C ALA A 4 10.99 18.74 13.72
N TRP A 5 11.94 18.36 12.87
CA TRP A 5 11.65 17.94 11.50
C TRP A 5 10.75 16.70 11.50
N TYR A 6 11.02 15.70 12.35
CA TYR A 6 10.15 14.52 12.50
C TYR A 6 8.70 14.89 12.82
N PHE A 7 8.46 15.83 13.75
CA PHE A 7 7.10 16.29 14.05
C PHE A 7 6.48 17.14 12.93
N LEU A 8 7.28 17.94 12.22
CA LEU A 8 6.83 18.73 11.07
C LEU A 8 6.49 17.87 9.84
N LEU A 9 6.98 16.63 9.76
CA LEU A 9 6.60 15.69 8.69
C LEU A 9 5.13 15.29 8.75
N PHE A 10 4.50 15.34 9.93
CA PHE A 10 3.08 15.01 10.07
C PHE A 10 2.14 16.15 9.64
N SER A 11 2.66 17.36 9.43
CA SER A 11 1.90 18.54 8.97
C SER A 11 2.26 19.03 7.57
N ALA A 12 3.22 18.38 6.89
CA ALA A 12 3.69 18.78 5.57
C ALA A 12 2.73 18.39 4.43
N THR A 13 2.65 19.24 3.40
CA THR A 13 1.96 18.90 2.15
C THR A 13 2.73 17.83 1.37
N SER A 14 2.01 17.06 0.53
CA SER A 14 2.55 15.92 -0.21
C SER A 14 3.75 16.24 -1.10
N SER A 15 3.81 17.44 -1.70
CA SER A 15 4.93 17.88 -2.55
C SER A 15 6.19 18.26 -1.77
N GLN A 16 6.04 18.73 -0.53
CA GLN A 16 7.15 19.16 0.34
C GLN A 16 7.74 18.01 1.16
N THR A 17 7.02 16.88 1.25
CA THR A 17 7.30 15.84 2.23
C THR A 17 8.66 15.16 1.99
N ILE A 18 9.07 14.85 0.75
CA ILE A 18 10.37 14.18 0.53
C ILE A 18 11.54 15.08 0.88
N THR A 19 11.58 16.32 0.37
CA THR A 19 12.66 17.25 0.68
C THR A 19 12.74 17.53 2.18
N MET A 20 11.60 17.60 2.87
CA MET A 20 11.57 17.69 4.34
C MET A 20 12.08 16.42 5.01
N THR A 21 11.75 15.23 4.49
CA THR A 21 12.23 13.96 5.06
C THR A 21 13.72 13.76 4.84
N GLU A 22 14.25 14.15 3.67
CA GLU A 22 15.69 14.16 3.36
C GLU A 22 16.44 15.10 4.30
N LYS A 23 15.94 16.33 4.51
CA LYS A 23 16.50 17.27 5.49
C LYS A 23 16.45 16.72 6.92
N SER A 24 15.37 16.00 7.27
CA SER A 24 15.23 15.34 8.57
C SER A 24 16.25 14.23 8.75
N VAL A 25 16.42 13.35 7.75
CA VAL A 25 17.42 12.28 7.75
C VAL A 25 18.83 12.85 7.81
N ALA A 26 19.15 13.89 7.03
CA ALA A 26 20.45 14.55 7.08
C ALA A 26 20.74 15.10 8.50
N SER A 27 19.75 15.77 9.10
CA SER A 27 19.85 16.27 10.48
C SER A 27 20.04 15.14 11.50
N ALA A 28 19.34 14.02 11.31
CA ALA A 28 19.45 12.84 12.17
C ALA A 28 20.83 12.17 12.05
N ARG A 29 21.39 12.08 10.83
CA ARG A 29 22.75 11.57 10.60
C ARG A 29 23.82 12.45 11.24
N THR A 30 23.69 13.77 11.14
CA THR A 30 24.61 14.69 11.84
C THR A 30 24.54 14.49 13.35
N ALA A 31 23.33 14.36 13.92
CA ALA A 31 23.18 14.06 15.34
C ALA A 31 23.79 12.70 15.72
N TYR A 32 23.65 11.69 14.85
CA TYR A 32 24.22 10.35 15.03
C TYR A 32 25.75 10.36 15.16
N SER A 33 26.44 11.25 14.43
CA SER A 33 27.91 11.38 14.48
C SER A 33 28.47 12.02 15.75
N LEU A 34 27.63 12.59 16.62
CA LEU A 34 28.08 13.20 17.88
C LEU A 34 28.27 12.13 18.99
N PRO A 35 28.91 12.44 20.14
CA PRO A 35 29.01 11.52 21.28
C PRO A 35 27.65 11.28 21.95
N PRO A 36 27.29 10.04 22.35
CA PRO A 36 25.98 9.72 22.91
C PRO A 36 25.67 10.52 24.19
N LEU A 37 24.40 10.86 24.40
CA LEU A 37 23.94 11.50 25.65
C LEU A 37 23.78 10.43 26.74
N ASP A 38 24.01 10.82 28.00
CA ASP A 38 23.85 9.93 29.17
C ASP A 38 22.43 9.34 29.27
N ARG A 39 22.27 8.15 29.84
CA ARG A 39 21.00 7.40 29.96
C ARG A 39 19.89 8.12 30.73
N LYS A 40 20.19 9.26 31.35
CA LYS A 40 19.24 10.10 32.10
C LYS A 40 18.26 10.86 31.18
N PHE A 41 18.49 10.88 29.88
CA PHE A 41 17.60 11.53 28.90
C PHE A 41 16.59 10.53 28.30
N CYS A 42 15.40 11.01 27.89
CA CYS A 42 14.31 10.15 27.40
C CYS A 42 14.62 9.47 26.06
N ILE A 43 13.73 8.59 25.56
CA ILE A 43 13.90 7.89 24.27
C ILE A 43 14.11 8.84 23.07
N ALA A 44 13.69 10.10 23.16
CA ALA A 44 13.98 11.13 22.16
C ALA A 44 15.42 11.71 22.24
N ALA A 45 16.25 11.21 23.15
CA ALA A 45 17.70 11.41 23.15
C ALA A 45 18.45 10.19 22.61
N ASP A 46 17.75 9.06 22.38
CA ASP A 46 18.29 7.90 21.68
C ASP A 46 18.40 8.22 20.19
N ARG A 47 19.64 8.31 19.73
CA ARG A 47 19.98 8.71 18.36
C ARG A 47 19.79 7.59 17.37
N ASP A 48 19.98 6.33 17.80
CA ASP A 48 19.65 5.19 16.97
C ASP A 48 18.13 5.21 16.70
N TYR A 49 17.30 5.42 17.74
CA TYR A 49 15.84 5.47 17.59
C TYR A 49 15.38 6.60 16.65
N ILE A 50 15.88 7.82 16.87
CA ILE A 50 15.52 8.97 16.03
C ILE A 50 15.95 8.75 14.58
N LEU A 51 17.17 8.25 14.34
CA LEU A 51 17.64 7.99 12.99
C LEU A 51 16.78 6.92 12.32
N ALA A 52 16.51 5.81 13.00
CA ALA A 52 15.69 4.73 12.48
C ALA A 52 14.25 5.19 12.18
N ALA A 53 13.63 5.99 13.05
CA ALA A 53 12.29 6.53 12.83
C ALA A 53 12.24 7.44 11.59
N ASN A 54 13.26 8.29 11.40
CA ASN A 54 13.34 9.17 10.23
C ASN A 54 13.61 8.39 8.94
N LEU A 55 14.51 7.40 8.98
CA LEU A 55 14.78 6.52 7.84
C LEU A 55 13.55 5.68 7.49
N TRP A 56 12.80 5.20 8.48
CA TRP A 56 11.55 4.48 8.24
C TRP A 56 10.54 5.32 7.48
N VAL A 57 10.28 6.55 7.93
CA VAL A 57 9.36 7.47 7.26
C VAL A 57 9.85 7.77 5.84
N TYR A 58 11.15 8.04 5.67
CA TYR A 58 11.75 8.30 4.36
C TYR A 58 11.61 7.12 3.40
N GLY A 59 11.97 5.92 3.87
CA GLY A 59 11.84 4.68 3.10
C GLY A 59 10.40 4.44 2.67
N ARG A 60 9.41 4.66 3.56
CA ARG A 60 8.00 4.56 3.20
C ARG A 60 7.60 5.54 2.09
N ARG A 61 8.09 6.77 2.13
CA ARG A 61 7.82 7.78 1.09
C ARG A 61 8.43 7.39 -0.25
N LEU A 62 9.67 6.90 -0.26
CA LEU A 62 10.31 6.39 -1.47
C LEU A 62 9.54 5.20 -2.06
N ILE A 63 9.09 4.25 -1.21
CA ILE A 63 8.24 3.14 -1.65
C ILE A 63 6.94 3.67 -2.25
N ASP A 64 6.28 4.61 -1.59
CA ASP A 64 5.03 5.19 -2.06
C ASP A 64 5.21 5.93 -3.40
N GLN A 65 6.41 6.43 -3.71
CA GLN A 65 6.75 7.04 -5.01
C GLN A 65 7.34 6.06 -6.05
N GLY A 66 7.46 4.77 -5.72
CA GLY A 66 8.01 3.78 -6.65
C GLY A 66 9.53 3.80 -6.75
N GLU A 67 10.23 4.62 -5.95
CA GLU A 67 11.68 4.75 -5.96
C GLU A 67 12.36 3.58 -5.22
N PHE A 68 12.11 2.35 -5.67
CA PHE A 68 12.51 1.13 -4.97
C PHE A 68 14.02 0.98 -4.81
N ALA A 69 14.79 1.40 -5.82
CA ALA A 69 16.25 1.37 -5.79
C ALA A 69 16.81 2.24 -4.65
N ARG A 70 16.20 3.39 -4.37
CA ARG A 70 16.56 4.25 -3.23
C ARG A 70 15.96 3.74 -1.91
N ALA A 71 14.75 3.19 -1.95
CA ALA A 71 14.06 2.72 -0.77
C ALA A 71 14.73 1.49 -0.12
N MET A 72 15.26 0.56 -0.92
CA MET A 72 15.86 -0.69 -0.45
C MET A 72 17.01 -0.50 0.56
N PRO A 73 18.06 0.30 0.27
CA PRO A 73 19.12 0.52 1.24
C PRO A 73 18.62 1.23 2.50
N ILE A 74 17.69 2.19 2.37
CA ILE A 74 17.10 2.92 3.50
C ILE A 74 16.29 1.98 4.41
N ALA A 75 15.47 1.10 3.84
CA ALA A 75 14.68 0.13 4.59
C ALA A 75 15.58 -0.93 5.28
N THR A 76 16.66 -1.34 4.61
CA THR A 76 17.65 -2.27 5.16
C THR A 76 18.37 -1.66 6.36
N GLU A 77 18.87 -0.42 6.22
CA GLU A 77 19.52 0.33 7.30
C GLU A 77 18.56 0.55 8.48
N THR A 78 17.30 0.90 8.18
CA THR A 78 16.25 1.03 9.19
C THR A 78 16.12 -0.25 10.01
N LEU A 79 15.94 -1.41 9.37
CA LEU A 79 15.78 -2.68 10.08
C LEU A 79 17.03 -3.03 10.91
N GLN A 80 18.24 -2.78 10.39
CA GLN A 80 19.50 -3.02 11.10
C GLN A 80 19.60 -2.17 12.38
N LEU A 81 19.27 -0.87 12.30
CA LEU A 81 19.28 0.03 13.46
C LEU A 81 18.23 -0.39 14.50
N LEU A 82 17.02 -0.75 14.06
CA LEU A 82 15.95 -1.18 14.95
C LEU A 82 16.29 -2.50 15.66
N ARG A 83 16.93 -3.45 14.96
CA ARG A 83 17.44 -4.69 15.59
C ARG A 83 18.56 -4.40 16.60
N LYS A 84 19.48 -3.50 16.27
CA LYS A 84 20.61 -3.11 17.15
C LYS A 84 20.14 -2.48 18.47
N GLN A 85 19.06 -1.69 18.43
CA GLN A 85 18.48 -1.04 19.62
C GLN A 85 17.91 -2.04 20.64
N GLY A 86 17.60 -3.27 20.23
CA GLY A 86 16.99 -4.28 21.10
C GLY A 86 15.52 -4.00 21.47
N ASN A 87 14.97 -2.84 21.09
CA ASN A 87 13.54 -2.55 21.22
C ASN A 87 12.75 -3.29 20.13
N GLN A 88 12.23 -4.46 20.49
CA GLN A 88 11.50 -5.32 19.57
C GLN A 88 10.21 -4.70 19.04
N LEU A 89 9.61 -3.72 19.75
CA LEU A 89 8.34 -3.09 19.34
C LEU A 89 8.42 -2.37 18.00
N THR A 90 9.60 -1.90 17.62
CA THR A 90 9.78 -1.05 16.43
C THR A 90 10.24 -1.85 15.22
N ILE A 91 10.87 -3.01 15.40
CA ILE A 91 11.35 -3.92 14.33
C ILE A 91 10.29 -4.18 13.24
N PRO A 92 8.99 -4.39 13.57
CA PRO A 92 7.96 -4.60 12.54
C PRO A 92 7.84 -3.47 11.52
N HIS A 93 8.19 -2.23 11.87
CA HIS A 93 8.18 -1.12 10.92
C HIS A 93 9.22 -1.28 9.80
N GLY A 94 10.43 -1.73 10.14
CA GLY A 94 11.48 -2.04 9.17
C GLY A 94 11.14 -3.26 8.33
N LEU A 95 10.64 -4.32 8.98
CA LEU A 95 10.16 -5.53 8.30
C LEU A 95 9.04 -5.22 7.30
N ALA A 96 8.07 -4.39 7.68
CA ALA A 96 6.97 -4.01 6.80
C ALA A 96 7.45 -3.24 5.56
N SER A 97 8.44 -2.37 5.68
CA SER A 97 9.02 -1.66 4.52
C SER A 97 9.69 -2.63 3.55
N LEU A 98 10.52 -3.55 4.04
CA LEU A 98 11.16 -4.57 3.22
C LEU A 98 10.16 -5.57 2.63
N GLY A 99 9.15 -5.97 3.40
CA GLY A 99 8.07 -6.84 2.95
C GLY A 99 7.27 -6.23 1.80
N ARG A 100 6.93 -4.93 1.89
CA ARG A 100 6.25 -4.21 0.80
C ARG A 100 7.10 -4.14 -0.46
N LEU A 101 8.38 -3.81 -0.34
CA LEU A 101 9.32 -3.82 -1.47
C LEU A 101 9.39 -5.20 -2.11
N ALA A 102 9.50 -6.25 -1.30
CA ALA A 102 9.54 -7.62 -1.77
C ALA A 102 8.25 -8.01 -2.54
N ILE A 103 7.06 -7.61 -2.06
CA ILE A 103 5.80 -7.81 -2.81
C ILE A 103 5.87 -7.13 -4.18
N PHE A 104 6.24 -5.85 -4.21
CA PHE A 104 6.27 -5.09 -5.46
C PHE A 104 7.34 -5.57 -6.45
N GLN A 105 8.40 -6.21 -5.95
CA GLN A 105 9.45 -6.83 -6.75
C GLN A 105 9.16 -8.31 -7.10
N GLY A 106 8.02 -8.86 -6.66
CA GLY A 106 7.66 -10.27 -6.91
C GLY A 106 8.40 -11.29 -6.04
N GLU A 107 9.18 -10.83 -5.05
CA GLU A 107 9.96 -11.64 -4.12
C GLU A 107 9.08 -12.19 -2.98
N LEU A 108 8.02 -12.94 -3.33
CA LEU A 108 6.94 -13.34 -2.42
C LEU A 108 7.45 -14.13 -1.20
N ALA A 109 8.44 -15.00 -1.38
CA ALA A 109 9.03 -15.76 -0.28
C ALA A 109 9.69 -14.86 0.78
N LYS A 110 10.45 -13.84 0.34
CA LYS A 110 11.05 -12.85 1.26
C LYS A 110 9.97 -12.02 1.95
N ALA A 111 8.95 -11.60 1.20
CA ALA A 111 7.83 -10.85 1.75
C ALA A 111 7.13 -11.64 2.86
N TYR A 112 6.85 -12.93 2.62
CA TYR A 112 6.26 -13.82 3.61
C TYR A 112 7.10 -13.86 4.89
N THR A 113 8.42 -14.11 4.78
CA THR A 113 9.32 -14.14 5.94
C THR A 113 9.26 -12.84 6.74
N TYR A 114 9.35 -11.68 6.08
CA TYR A 114 9.31 -10.38 6.76
C TYR A 114 8.00 -10.12 7.48
N PHE A 115 6.86 -10.35 6.82
CA PHE A 115 5.55 -10.11 7.44
C PHE A 115 5.22 -11.14 8.52
N HIS A 116 5.63 -12.40 8.37
CA HIS A 116 5.43 -13.43 9.38
C HIS A 116 6.26 -13.17 10.64
N GLU A 117 7.50 -12.71 10.51
CA GLU A 117 8.32 -12.23 11.63
C GLU A 117 7.63 -11.05 12.34
N ALA A 118 7.10 -10.08 11.57
CA ALA A 118 6.37 -8.94 12.11
C ALA A 118 5.10 -9.35 12.88
N VAL A 119 4.33 -10.32 12.38
CA VAL A 119 3.17 -10.91 13.09
C VAL A 119 3.62 -11.56 14.40
N THR A 120 4.72 -12.31 14.38
CA THR A 120 5.24 -13.03 15.56
C THR A 120 5.61 -12.04 16.66
N ILE A 121 6.37 -10.99 16.32
CA ILE A 121 6.74 -9.93 17.24
C ILE A 121 5.49 -9.21 17.76
N ALA A 122 4.57 -8.82 16.87
CA ALA A 122 3.36 -8.10 17.27
C ALA A 122 2.51 -8.89 18.27
N LYS A 123 2.42 -10.21 18.12
CA LYS A 123 1.73 -11.10 19.07
C LYS A 123 2.41 -11.13 20.45
N ILE A 124 3.73 -11.28 20.49
CA ILE A 124 4.51 -11.31 21.74
C ILE A 124 4.27 -10.02 22.55
N PHE A 125 4.24 -8.89 21.86
CA PHE A 125 4.09 -7.57 22.48
C PHE A 125 2.64 -7.05 22.49
N GLN A 126 1.67 -7.87 22.10
CA GLN A 126 0.24 -7.53 22.06
C GLN A 126 -0.07 -6.23 21.28
N ASN A 127 0.72 -5.92 20.25
CA ASN A 127 0.49 -4.77 19.39
C ASN A 127 -0.51 -5.12 18.28
N ARG A 128 -1.81 -4.90 18.57
CA ARG A 128 -2.92 -5.28 17.68
C ARG A 128 -2.89 -4.59 16.32
N TYR A 129 -2.42 -3.33 16.25
CA TYR A 129 -2.32 -2.60 14.98
C TYR A 129 -1.28 -3.22 14.04
N ILE A 130 -0.09 -3.50 14.57
CA ILE A 130 0.99 -4.14 13.79
C ILE A 130 0.59 -5.57 13.43
N GLU A 131 -0.05 -6.31 14.34
CA GLU A 131 -0.55 -7.65 14.07
C GLU A 131 -1.55 -7.64 12.90
N CYS A 132 -2.56 -6.78 12.96
CA CYS A 132 -3.58 -6.63 11.93
C CYS A 132 -2.95 -6.27 10.57
N SER A 133 -2.16 -5.19 10.54
CA SER A 133 -1.53 -4.71 9.30
C SER A 133 -0.54 -5.71 8.70
N SER A 134 0.17 -6.50 9.52
CA SER A 134 1.10 -7.52 9.03
C SER A 134 0.36 -8.75 8.51
N LYS A 135 -0.68 -9.22 9.21
CA LYS A 135 -1.54 -10.33 8.74
C LYS A 135 -2.21 -10.02 7.41
N LEU A 136 -2.67 -8.78 7.22
CA LEU A 136 -3.20 -8.30 5.95
C LEU A 136 -2.23 -8.58 4.79
N PHE A 137 -0.94 -8.29 4.99
CA PHE A 137 0.08 -8.51 3.96
C PHE A 137 0.51 -9.98 3.85
N VAL A 138 0.50 -10.76 4.95
CA VAL A 138 0.68 -12.21 4.84
C VAL A 138 -0.42 -12.81 3.96
N GLY A 139 -1.68 -12.41 4.18
CA GLY A 139 -2.81 -12.85 3.36
C GLY A 139 -2.68 -12.48 1.88
N LEU A 140 -2.17 -11.28 1.57
CA LEU A 140 -1.87 -10.88 0.19
C LEU A 140 -0.74 -11.74 -0.43
N VAL A 141 0.33 -11.99 0.33
CA VAL A 141 1.46 -12.78 -0.16
C VAL A 141 1.05 -14.22 -0.43
N THR A 142 0.32 -14.85 0.49
CA THR A 142 -0.17 -16.24 0.32
C THR A 142 -1.18 -16.33 -0.82
N LEU A 143 -2.02 -15.31 -1.01
CA LEU A 143 -2.91 -15.23 -2.18
C LEU A 143 -2.11 -15.27 -3.49
N TYR A 144 -1.07 -14.46 -3.57
CA TYR A 144 -0.18 -14.40 -4.74
C TYR A 144 0.72 -15.63 -4.91
N GLN A 145 0.87 -16.45 -3.88
CA GLN A 145 1.49 -17.78 -3.96
C GLN A 145 0.48 -18.87 -4.40
N GLY A 146 -0.80 -18.55 -4.53
CA GLY A 146 -1.87 -19.50 -4.88
C GLY A 146 -2.46 -20.25 -3.68
N GLU A 147 -2.08 -19.87 -2.45
CA GLU A 147 -2.57 -20.48 -1.21
C GLU A 147 -3.86 -19.81 -0.73
N THR A 148 -4.94 -19.93 -1.52
CA THR A 148 -6.18 -19.16 -1.33
C THR A 148 -6.85 -19.40 0.02
N VAL A 149 -6.83 -20.63 0.53
CA VAL A 149 -7.40 -20.95 1.86
C VAL A 149 -6.65 -20.22 2.97
N THR A 150 -5.31 -20.27 2.94
CA THR A 150 -4.44 -19.57 3.90
C THR A 150 -4.63 -18.06 3.79
N ALA A 151 -4.72 -17.52 2.57
CA ALA A 151 -4.99 -16.12 2.32
C ALA A 151 -6.30 -15.65 2.96
N LEU A 152 -7.39 -16.40 2.72
CA LEU A 152 -8.71 -16.07 3.27
C LEU A 152 -8.69 -16.06 4.81
N GLN A 153 -7.99 -17.00 5.45
CA GLN A 153 -7.85 -17.02 6.91
C GLN A 153 -7.17 -15.74 7.43
N PHE A 154 -6.01 -15.38 6.90
CA PHE A 154 -5.29 -14.18 7.33
C PHE A 154 -6.06 -12.87 7.04
N LEU A 155 -6.73 -12.79 5.88
CA LEU A 155 -7.55 -11.64 5.52
C LEU A 155 -8.78 -11.49 6.44
N ASN A 156 -9.44 -12.59 6.80
CA ASN A 156 -10.56 -12.57 7.76
C ASN A 156 -10.11 -12.21 9.18
N GLU A 157 -8.95 -12.70 9.62
CA GLU A 157 -8.36 -12.27 10.90
C GLU A 157 -8.04 -10.78 10.92
N SER A 158 -7.45 -10.25 9.83
CA SER A 158 -7.22 -8.81 9.65
C SER A 158 -8.52 -8.03 9.66
N LEU A 159 -9.55 -8.51 8.94
CA LEU A 159 -10.86 -7.87 8.89
C LEU A 159 -11.45 -7.74 10.30
N ARG A 160 -11.50 -8.85 11.05
CA ARG A 160 -11.98 -8.87 12.43
C ARG A 160 -11.22 -7.87 13.32
N LEU A 161 -9.88 -7.89 13.29
CA LEU A 161 -9.06 -6.98 14.10
C LEU A 161 -9.30 -5.52 13.70
N SER A 162 -9.40 -5.23 12.40
CA SER A 162 -9.64 -3.87 11.91
C SER A 162 -11.03 -3.34 12.30
N LEU A 163 -12.06 -4.20 12.34
CA LEU A 163 -13.39 -3.87 12.87
C LEU A 163 -13.34 -3.59 14.37
N GLU A 164 -12.70 -4.47 15.15
CA GLU A 164 -12.58 -4.33 16.61
C GLU A 164 -11.83 -3.06 17.02
N MET A 165 -10.83 -2.65 16.22
CA MET A 165 -10.05 -1.41 16.46
C MET A 165 -10.68 -0.17 15.81
N GLN A 166 -11.73 -0.32 14.99
CA GLN A 166 -12.35 0.74 14.19
C GLN A 166 -11.34 1.46 13.25
N GLU A 167 -10.35 0.73 12.76
CA GLU A 167 -9.26 1.25 11.93
C GLU A 167 -9.68 1.30 10.44
N MET A 168 -10.32 2.41 10.05
CA MET A 168 -10.89 2.60 8.71
C MET A 168 -9.87 2.37 7.57
N PHE A 169 -8.61 2.79 7.74
CA PHE A 169 -7.57 2.59 6.73
C PHE A 169 -7.24 1.10 6.53
N LEU A 170 -7.21 0.32 7.61
CA LEU A 170 -6.94 -1.12 7.54
C LEU A 170 -8.15 -1.89 7.00
N LEU A 171 -9.36 -1.47 7.37
CA LEU A 171 -10.61 -2.01 6.82
C LEU A 171 -10.62 -1.88 5.30
N ALA A 172 -10.41 -0.66 4.80
CA ALA A 172 -10.46 -0.37 3.38
C ALA A 172 -9.46 -1.21 2.57
N ARG A 173 -8.24 -1.40 3.08
CA ARG A 173 -7.22 -2.25 2.44
C ARG A 173 -7.56 -3.74 2.54
N THR A 174 -8.10 -4.19 3.67
CA THR A 174 -8.55 -5.58 3.83
C THR A 174 -9.64 -5.92 2.82
N TYR A 175 -10.62 -5.02 2.64
CA TYR A 175 -11.62 -5.17 1.59
C TYR A 175 -11.03 -5.20 0.18
N THR A 176 -9.96 -4.44 -0.10
CA THR A 176 -9.29 -4.55 -1.41
C THR A 176 -8.72 -5.94 -1.65
N TYR A 177 -8.07 -6.55 -0.65
CA TYR A 177 -7.43 -7.86 -0.83
C TYR A 177 -8.43 -9.01 -0.79
N LEU A 178 -9.56 -8.86 -0.07
CA LEU A 178 -10.69 -9.77 -0.22
C LEU A 178 -11.31 -9.67 -1.62
N ALA A 179 -11.40 -8.48 -2.20
CA ALA A 179 -11.84 -8.30 -3.58
C ALA A 179 -10.87 -8.91 -4.59
N GLU A 180 -9.55 -8.76 -4.38
CA GLU A 180 -8.50 -9.42 -5.17
C GLU A 180 -8.64 -10.95 -5.10
N LEU A 181 -8.85 -11.50 -3.91
CA LEU A 181 -9.06 -12.93 -3.70
C LEU A 181 -10.26 -13.42 -4.50
N SER A 182 -11.43 -12.80 -4.34
CA SER A 182 -12.64 -13.19 -5.07
C SER A 182 -12.49 -13.03 -6.58
N LEU A 183 -11.76 -12.01 -7.05
CA LEU A 183 -11.50 -11.83 -8.48
C LEU A 183 -10.63 -12.97 -9.04
N LEU A 184 -9.62 -13.42 -8.30
CA LEU A 184 -8.77 -14.54 -8.69
C LEU A 184 -9.51 -15.89 -8.66
N GLU A 185 -10.49 -16.05 -7.77
CA GLU A 185 -11.41 -17.20 -7.76
C GLU A 185 -12.47 -17.14 -8.86
N GLY A 186 -12.61 -16.01 -9.56
CA GLY A 186 -13.64 -15.79 -10.58
C GLY A 186 -15.02 -15.43 -10.03
N ASP A 187 -15.17 -15.24 -8.71
CA ASP A 187 -16.40 -14.75 -8.11
C ASP A 187 -16.52 -13.22 -8.27
N LEU A 188 -17.02 -12.82 -9.43
CA LEU A 188 -17.19 -11.40 -9.78
C LEU A 188 -18.19 -10.68 -8.87
N LYS A 189 -19.16 -11.40 -8.29
CA LYS A 189 -20.16 -10.79 -7.39
C LYS A 189 -19.50 -10.42 -6.07
N GLN A 190 -18.75 -11.34 -5.47
CA GLN A 190 -18.02 -11.08 -4.24
C GLN A 190 -16.89 -10.09 -4.44
N ALA A 191 -16.16 -10.16 -5.56
CA ALA A 191 -15.14 -9.18 -5.90
C ALA A 191 -15.74 -7.77 -5.96
N GLN A 192 -16.89 -7.59 -6.62
CA GLN A 192 -17.58 -6.30 -6.68
C GLN A 192 -18.11 -5.86 -5.30
N HIS A 193 -18.64 -6.79 -4.49
CA HIS A 193 -19.12 -6.49 -3.15
C HIS A 193 -17.99 -5.91 -2.28
N TRP A 194 -16.88 -6.63 -2.16
CA TRP A 194 -15.73 -6.20 -1.37
C TRP A 194 -15.09 -4.93 -1.92
N TRP A 195 -15.01 -4.79 -3.24
CA TRP A 195 -14.51 -3.56 -3.86
C TRP A 195 -15.36 -2.34 -3.49
N THR A 196 -16.68 -2.48 -3.47
CA THR A 196 -17.61 -1.41 -3.09
C THR A 196 -17.41 -1.02 -1.62
N GLN A 197 -17.26 -1.98 -0.72
CA GLN A 197 -16.94 -1.72 0.69
C GLN A 197 -15.58 -1.02 0.85
N SER A 198 -14.60 -1.42 0.04
CA SER A 198 -13.27 -0.80 0.04
C SER A 198 -13.26 0.67 -0.38
N LEU A 199 -14.23 1.10 -1.19
CA LEU A 199 -14.36 2.49 -1.65
C LEU A 199 -15.15 3.38 -0.69
N ALA A 200 -15.94 2.79 0.22
CA ALA A 200 -16.66 3.54 1.24
C ALA A 200 -15.72 4.23 2.26
N TYR A 201 -14.45 3.84 2.28
CA TYR A 201 -13.45 4.35 3.21
C TYR A 201 -12.26 4.97 2.45
N PRO A 202 -11.79 6.16 2.86
CA PRO A 202 -10.58 6.74 2.28
C PRO A 202 -9.38 5.86 2.62
N THR A 203 -8.64 5.43 1.61
CA THR A 203 -7.49 4.53 1.79
C THR A 203 -6.15 5.26 1.89
N PHE A 204 -6.03 6.44 1.29
CA PHE A 204 -4.76 7.16 1.23
C PHE A 204 -4.95 8.68 1.20
N PRO A 205 -4.13 9.45 1.92
CA PRO A 205 -4.08 10.90 1.79
C PRO A 205 -3.33 11.39 0.53
N HIS A 206 -2.79 10.49 -0.31
CA HIS A 206 -1.88 10.86 -1.40
C HIS A 206 -2.29 10.23 -2.75
N GLN A 207 -2.54 11.11 -3.72
CA GLN A 207 -3.06 10.76 -5.04
C GLN A 207 -2.08 9.93 -5.89
N ASN A 208 -0.77 10.17 -5.75
CA ASN A 208 0.27 9.54 -6.59
C ASN A 208 1.01 8.37 -5.91
N ALA A 209 0.48 7.85 -4.81
CA ALA A 209 1.12 6.75 -4.10
C ALA A 209 0.94 5.44 -4.88
N ILE A 210 1.96 4.56 -4.84
CA ILE A 210 1.91 3.24 -5.49
C ILE A 210 0.70 2.40 -5.02
N GLY A 211 0.24 2.60 -3.77
CA GLY A 211 -0.98 1.98 -3.28
C GLY A 211 -2.24 2.39 -4.06
N ALA A 212 -2.37 3.68 -4.41
CA ALA A 212 -3.46 4.16 -5.27
C ALA A 212 -3.35 3.56 -6.68
N PHE A 213 -2.12 3.50 -7.21
CA PHE A 213 -1.84 2.88 -8.50
C PHE A 213 -2.28 1.42 -8.57
N THR A 214 -1.89 0.59 -7.59
CA THR A 214 -2.30 -0.83 -7.53
C THR A 214 -3.81 -1.02 -7.44
N ARG A 215 -4.53 -0.11 -6.78
CA ARG A 215 -6.01 -0.14 -6.72
C ARG A 215 -6.65 0.17 -8.07
N ILE A 216 -6.06 1.06 -8.85
CA ILE A 216 -6.53 1.38 -10.21
C ILE A 216 -6.31 0.18 -11.13
N LEU A 217 -5.14 -0.48 -11.04
CA LEU A 217 -4.89 -1.72 -11.77
C LEU A 217 -5.88 -2.81 -11.39
N PHE A 218 -6.20 -2.95 -10.10
CA PHE A 218 -7.26 -3.86 -9.65
C PHE A 218 -8.62 -3.49 -10.27
N ALA A 219 -9.03 -2.22 -10.22
CA ALA A 219 -10.30 -1.78 -10.79
C ALA A 219 -10.36 -2.04 -12.31
N ALA A 220 -9.26 -1.84 -13.03
CA ALA A 220 -9.16 -2.12 -14.47
C ALA A 220 -9.34 -3.62 -14.74
N ARG A 221 -8.70 -4.47 -13.93
CA ARG A 221 -8.85 -5.93 -14.01
C ARG A 221 -10.26 -6.40 -13.68
N LEU A 222 -10.89 -5.84 -12.64
CA LEU A 222 -12.28 -6.13 -12.29
C LEU A 222 -13.23 -5.73 -13.44
N ALA A 223 -13.08 -4.53 -14.01
CA ALA A 223 -13.86 -4.08 -15.16
C ALA A 223 -13.63 -4.97 -16.39
N THR A 224 -12.41 -5.45 -16.61
CA THR A 224 -12.08 -6.40 -17.67
C THR A 224 -12.84 -7.71 -17.49
N ALA A 225 -12.81 -8.28 -16.27
CA ALA A 225 -13.51 -9.52 -15.95
C ALA A 225 -15.04 -9.38 -16.03
N GLN A 226 -15.56 -8.18 -15.80
CA GLN A 226 -16.97 -7.82 -15.99
C GLN A 226 -17.36 -7.53 -17.46
N GLN A 227 -16.43 -7.72 -18.42
CA GLN A 227 -16.61 -7.40 -19.83
C GLN A 227 -16.91 -5.91 -20.12
N GLN A 228 -16.62 -5.02 -19.16
CA GLN A 228 -16.74 -3.57 -19.31
C GLN A 228 -15.47 -3.03 -19.98
N HIS A 229 -15.13 -3.56 -21.16
CA HIS A 229 -13.83 -3.33 -21.79
C HIS A 229 -13.54 -1.85 -22.06
N GLY A 230 -14.55 -1.04 -22.41
CA GLY A 230 -14.38 0.42 -22.56
C GLY A 230 -13.96 1.10 -21.26
N ARG A 231 -14.61 0.77 -20.14
CA ARG A 231 -14.24 1.28 -18.80
C ARG A 231 -12.85 0.80 -18.38
N ALA A 232 -12.54 -0.47 -18.65
CA ALA A 232 -11.23 -1.04 -18.37
C ALA A 232 -10.12 -0.31 -19.17
N ALA A 233 -10.34 -0.03 -20.46
CA ALA A 233 -9.42 0.75 -21.29
C ALA A 233 -9.19 2.15 -20.73
N THR A 234 -10.24 2.85 -20.28
CA THR A 234 -10.12 4.15 -19.60
C THR A 234 -9.29 4.04 -18.32
N LEU A 235 -9.52 3.02 -17.50
CA LEU A 235 -8.74 2.81 -16.27
C LEU A 235 -7.27 2.50 -16.54
N PHE A 236 -6.96 1.68 -17.55
CA PHE A 236 -5.58 1.43 -17.98
C PHE A 236 -4.93 2.67 -18.58
N GLY A 237 -5.68 3.49 -19.34
CA GLY A 237 -5.22 4.79 -19.83
C GLY A 237 -4.86 5.72 -18.68
N TYR A 238 -5.71 5.80 -17.67
CA TYR A 238 -5.45 6.59 -16.47
C TYR A 238 -4.24 6.08 -15.67
N ALA A 239 -4.12 4.75 -15.52
CA ALA A 239 -2.95 4.13 -14.91
C ALA A 239 -1.65 4.51 -15.67
N SER A 240 -1.67 4.44 -17.01
CA SER A 240 -0.51 4.81 -17.84
C SER A 240 -0.06 6.26 -17.63
N ARG A 241 -1.02 7.17 -17.41
CA ARG A 241 -0.76 8.58 -17.10
C ARG A 241 -0.24 8.76 -15.69
N MET A 242 -0.82 8.05 -14.73
CA MET A 242 -0.41 8.11 -13.33
C MET A 242 1.06 7.72 -13.16
N HIS A 243 1.63 6.85 -14.00
CA HIS A 243 3.08 6.79 -14.16
C HIS A 243 3.64 5.91 -15.28
N SER A 244 4.72 6.41 -15.88
CA SER A 244 5.78 5.61 -16.49
C SER A 244 6.60 4.83 -15.44
N HIS A 245 7.05 5.46 -14.35
CA HIS A 245 8.01 4.83 -13.43
C HIS A 245 7.41 3.75 -12.49
N HIS A 246 6.17 3.91 -11.99
CA HIS A 246 5.52 2.96 -11.08
C HIS A 246 5.28 1.61 -11.76
N TYR A 247 4.82 1.64 -13.02
CA TYR A 247 4.58 0.41 -13.77
C TYR A 247 5.88 -0.31 -14.12
N GLU A 248 6.93 0.44 -14.47
CA GLU A 248 8.26 -0.10 -14.78
C GLU A 248 8.86 -0.88 -13.61
N VAL A 249 8.68 -0.39 -12.38
CA VAL A 249 9.27 -1.00 -11.17
C VAL A 249 8.43 -2.11 -10.56
N LEU A 250 7.14 -2.21 -10.91
CA LEU A 250 6.29 -3.32 -10.47
C LEU A 250 6.69 -4.61 -11.19
N ALA A 251 6.75 -5.69 -10.42
CA ALA A 251 7.00 -7.03 -10.90
C ALA A 251 6.03 -8.03 -10.25
N GLY A 252 6.24 -9.32 -10.53
CA GLY A 252 5.45 -10.40 -9.96
C GLY A 252 3.97 -10.39 -10.38
N PRO A 253 3.07 -10.92 -9.53
CA PRO A 253 1.68 -11.10 -9.88
C PRO A 253 0.93 -9.80 -10.19
N ILE A 254 1.23 -8.70 -9.49
CA ILE A 254 0.53 -7.42 -9.70
C ILE A 254 0.66 -6.95 -11.15
N ARG A 255 1.88 -6.95 -11.70
CA ARG A 255 2.13 -6.55 -13.09
C ARG A 255 1.60 -7.60 -14.06
N THR A 256 1.89 -8.87 -13.83
CA THR A 256 1.49 -9.97 -14.73
C THR A 256 -0.03 -10.01 -14.91
N LEU A 257 -0.78 -9.87 -13.82
CA LEU A 257 -2.25 -9.88 -13.85
C LEU A 257 -2.83 -8.62 -14.52
N ALA A 258 -2.16 -7.47 -14.38
CA ALA A 258 -2.55 -6.24 -15.06
C ALA A 258 -2.28 -6.31 -16.57
N ASP A 259 -1.10 -6.78 -16.98
CA ASP A 259 -0.72 -6.99 -18.38
C ASP A 259 -1.68 -7.96 -19.08
N ALA A 260 -2.04 -9.07 -18.43
CA ALA A 260 -2.98 -10.05 -18.97
C ALA A 260 -4.39 -9.45 -19.18
N ALA A 261 -4.87 -8.65 -18.24
CA ALA A 261 -6.14 -7.97 -18.38
C ALA A 261 -6.11 -6.88 -19.47
N LEU A 262 -5.03 -6.10 -19.57
CA LEU A 262 -4.87 -5.12 -20.64
C LEU A 262 -4.88 -5.79 -22.02
N ALA A 263 -4.16 -6.90 -22.19
CA ALA A 263 -4.17 -7.68 -23.43
C ALA A 263 -5.57 -8.19 -23.78
N THR A 264 -6.33 -8.64 -22.78
CA THR A 264 -7.74 -9.05 -22.95
C THR A 264 -8.60 -7.89 -23.46
N VAL A 265 -8.44 -6.70 -22.89
CA VAL A 265 -9.17 -5.49 -23.33
C VAL A 265 -8.80 -5.09 -24.76
N GLN A 266 -7.51 -5.14 -25.11
CA GLN A 266 -7.02 -4.83 -26.46
C GLN A 266 -7.55 -5.80 -27.51
N ALA A 267 -7.70 -7.09 -27.16
CA ALA A 267 -8.27 -8.09 -28.05
C ALA A 267 -9.80 -7.97 -28.20
N ALA A 268 -10.49 -7.50 -27.16
CA ALA A 268 -11.95 -7.42 -27.13
C ALA A 268 -12.54 -6.15 -27.77
N LEU A 269 -11.76 -5.06 -27.86
CA LEU A 269 -12.22 -3.79 -28.44
C LEU A 269 -11.69 -3.57 -29.85
N ASP A 270 -12.48 -2.90 -30.68
CA ASP A 270 -11.98 -2.29 -31.91
C ASP A 270 -10.80 -1.34 -31.59
N PRO A 271 -9.69 -1.37 -32.36
CA PRO A 271 -8.50 -0.56 -32.06
C PRO A 271 -8.76 0.94 -31.93
N VAL A 272 -9.71 1.50 -32.69
CA VAL A 272 -10.06 2.93 -32.62
C VAL A 272 -10.83 3.22 -31.34
N LEU A 273 -11.77 2.34 -30.96
CA LEU A 273 -12.51 2.46 -29.70
C LEU A 273 -11.58 2.31 -28.49
N PHE A 274 -10.64 1.36 -28.53
CA PHE A 274 -9.62 1.21 -27.50
C PHE A 274 -8.78 2.47 -27.37
N ALA A 275 -8.21 2.97 -28.48
CA ALA A 275 -7.36 4.17 -28.46
C ALA A 275 -8.10 5.39 -27.91
N LYS A 276 -9.38 5.56 -28.27
CA LYS A 276 -10.22 6.65 -27.76
C LYS A 276 -10.47 6.53 -26.25
N ALA A 277 -10.87 5.35 -25.77
CA ALA A 277 -11.15 5.13 -24.34
C ALA A 277 -9.86 5.27 -23.49
N PHE A 278 -8.76 4.71 -23.99
CA PHE A 278 -7.45 4.81 -23.36
C PHE A 278 -6.97 6.26 -23.28
N ALA A 279 -7.06 7.03 -24.38
CA ALA A 279 -6.72 8.44 -24.40
C ALA A 279 -7.60 9.28 -23.46
N ALA A 280 -8.89 8.96 -23.34
CA ALA A 280 -9.77 9.61 -22.37
C ALA A 280 -9.25 9.40 -20.93
N GLY A 281 -8.86 8.17 -20.59
CA GLY A 281 -8.21 7.88 -19.30
C GLY A 281 -6.94 8.69 -19.07
N GLN A 282 -6.12 8.88 -20.11
CA GLN A 282 -4.90 9.70 -20.05
C GLN A 282 -5.16 11.20 -19.86
N GLN A 283 -6.39 11.67 -20.01
CA GLN A 283 -6.75 13.09 -19.84
C GLN A 283 -7.52 13.37 -18.55
N MET A 284 -8.02 12.33 -17.88
CA MET A 284 -8.86 12.45 -16.68
C MET A 284 -8.15 13.05 -15.46
N ALA A 285 -8.92 13.78 -14.65
CA ALA A 285 -8.49 14.25 -13.32
C ALA A 285 -8.59 13.14 -12.26
N PHE A 286 -7.82 13.25 -11.17
CA PHE A 286 -7.81 12.23 -10.11
C PHE A 286 -9.14 12.15 -9.37
N GLU A 287 -9.74 13.30 -9.06
CA GLU A 287 -11.02 13.42 -8.37
C GLU A 287 -12.16 12.79 -9.18
N GLU A 288 -12.07 12.87 -10.50
CA GLU A 288 -13.01 12.27 -11.43
C GLU A 288 -12.93 10.74 -11.39
N VAL A 289 -11.73 10.16 -11.30
CA VAL A 289 -11.53 8.70 -11.24
C VAL A 289 -12.20 8.08 -10.01
N PHE A 290 -12.04 8.70 -8.84
CA PHE A 290 -12.64 8.20 -7.60
C PHE A 290 -14.16 8.34 -7.57
N SER A 291 -14.69 9.45 -8.10
CA SER A 291 -16.13 9.76 -8.06
C SER A 291 -16.95 9.07 -9.15
N THR A 292 -16.35 8.78 -10.32
CA THR A 292 -17.09 8.25 -11.49
C THR A 292 -16.66 6.87 -11.95
N ILE A 293 -15.39 6.46 -11.75
CA ILE A 293 -14.86 5.24 -12.40
C ILE A 293 -14.52 4.12 -11.42
N LEU A 294 -14.07 4.41 -10.20
CA LEU A 294 -13.82 3.35 -9.22
C LEU A 294 -15.13 2.83 -8.61
N ALA A 295 -16.13 3.70 -8.40
CA ALA A 295 -17.44 3.28 -7.94
C ALA A 295 -18.13 2.34 -8.95
N PRO A 296 -18.88 1.30 -8.51
CA PRO A 296 -19.77 0.59 -9.41
C PRO A 296 -20.71 1.57 -10.13
N THR A 297 -21.06 1.28 -11.38
CA THR A 297 -22.22 1.92 -12.02
C THR A 297 -23.39 1.86 -11.04
N PRO A 298 -24.06 2.99 -10.73
CA PRO A 298 -25.06 3.02 -9.69
C PRO A 298 -26.16 2.00 -10.00
N SER A 299 -26.23 0.95 -9.17
CA SER A 299 -27.43 0.11 -9.08
C SER A 299 -28.46 0.89 -8.27
N PRO A 300 -29.74 0.92 -8.67
CA PRO A 300 -30.76 1.65 -7.93
C PRO A 300 -30.88 1.06 -6.51
N HIS A 301 -30.64 1.92 -5.52
CA HIS A 301 -30.89 1.76 -4.08
C HIS A 301 -30.00 0.79 -3.29
N VAL A 302 -29.06 1.36 -2.52
CA VAL A 302 -28.99 1.15 -1.04
C VAL A 302 -28.48 2.46 -0.41
N PRO A 303 -29.23 3.10 0.51
CA PRO A 303 -28.72 4.25 1.25
C PRO A 303 -27.64 3.82 2.24
N ILE A 304 -26.47 4.45 2.19
CA ILE A 304 -25.47 4.34 3.26
C ILE A 304 -25.96 5.25 4.39
N SER A 305 -26.48 4.66 5.48
CA SER A 305 -26.69 5.39 6.72
C SER A 305 -25.33 5.72 7.32
N LEU A 306 -24.89 6.97 7.15
CA LEU A 306 -23.76 7.54 7.87
C LEU A 306 -24.10 7.55 9.36
N PHE A 307 -23.35 6.79 10.15
CA PHE A 307 -23.40 6.90 11.60
C PHE A 307 -22.87 8.27 12.02
N HIS A 308 -23.79 9.18 12.32
CA HIS A 308 -23.57 10.24 13.29
C HIS A 308 -23.66 9.63 14.68
N ARG A 309 -22.55 9.63 15.43
CA ARG A 309 -22.45 10.07 16.84
C ARG A 309 -21.01 10.00 17.31
#